data_AF-A0A1B6NV65-F1
#
_entry.id   AF-A0A1B6NV65-F1
#
_cell.length_a   1.000
_cell.length_b   1.000
_cell.length_c   1.000
_cell.angle_alpha   90.00
_cell.angle_beta   90.00
_cell.angle_gamma   90.00
#
_symmetry.space_group_name_H-M   'P 1'
#
loop_
_entity.id
_entity.type
_entity.pdbx_description
1 polymer ?
#
loop_
_entity_poly.entity_id
_entity_poly.type
_entity_poly.pdbx_seq_one_letter_code
_entity_poly.pdbx_strand_id
1 'polypeptide(L)' 'RHDAQARVEKDGMAVSGDSIMGLLMLTAPRGSQIRVTTSGPEAQALADALEALVGDYFGEGM' A
#
# COMPACT_ATOMS: atom_id res chain seq x y z
N ARG A 1 -8.55 10.69 -0.60
CA ARG A 1 -7.36 11.57 -0.68
C ARG A 1 -7.02 11.93 0.75
N HIS A 2 -5.92 11.38 1.25
CA HIS A 2 -5.43 11.62 2.60
C HIS A 2 -4.29 12.63 2.55
N ASP A 3 -4.20 13.53 3.51
CA ASP A 3 -3.03 14.36 3.78
C ASP A 3 -1.96 13.53 4.52
N ALA A 4 -1.50 12.49 3.83
CA ALA A 4 -0.47 11.58 4.28
C ALA A 4 0.20 10.93 3.06
N GLN A 5 1.45 10.53 3.26
CA GLN A 5 2.24 9.81 2.28
C GLN A 5 2.37 8.35 2.72
N ALA A 6 2.29 7.44 1.76
CA ALA A 6 2.63 6.04 1.97
C ALA A 6 3.86 5.70 1.16
N ARG A 7 4.75 4.90 1.74
CA ARG A 7 5.88 4.28 1.06
C ARG A 7 5.75 2.78 1.23
N VAL A 8 5.81 2.06 0.12
CA VAL A 8 5.72 0.60 0.13
C VAL A 8 7.02 0.02 -0.35
N GLU A 9 7.56 -0.92 0.41
CA GLU A 9 8.81 -1.61 0.12
C GLU A 9 8.57 -3.11 -0.02
N LYS A 10 9.12 -3.71 -1.07
CA LYS A 10 9.15 -5.15 -1.31
C LYS A 10 10.53 -5.53 -1.84
N ASP A 11 11.17 -6.52 -1.24
CA ASP A 11 12.47 -7.05 -1.69
C ASP A 11 13.56 -5.96 -1.88
N GLY A 12 13.53 -4.90 -1.05
CA GLY A 12 14.46 -3.77 -1.13
C GLY A 12 14.11 -2.71 -2.20
N MET A 13 13.03 -2.90 -2.96
CA MET A 13 12.48 -1.89 -3.86
C MET A 13 11.38 -1.11 -3.15
N ALA A 14 11.57 0.20 -3.04
CA ALA A 14 10.59 1.10 -2.44
C ALA A 14 9.92 1.97 -3.50
N VAL A 15 8.59 2.06 -3.44
CA VAL A 15 7.75 2.88 -4.29
C VAL A 15 6.82 3.76 -3.45
N SER A 16 6.34 4.85 -4.04
CA SER A 16 5.30 5.68 -3.42
C SER A 16 3.96 4.93 -3.48
N GLY A 17 3.31 4.78 -2.32
CA GLY A 17 1.99 4.17 -2.16
C GLY A 17 0.83 5.17 -2.32
N ASP A 18 1.11 6.35 -2.86
CA ASP A 18 0.12 7.39 -3.16
C ASP A 18 -0.67 7.10 -4.45
N SER A 19 -0.20 6.15 -5.27
CA SER A 19 -0.84 5.70 -6.49
C SER A 19 -1.11 4.20 -6.44
N ILE A 20 -2.37 3.77 -6.59
CA ILE A 20 -2.76 2.36 -6.74
C ILE A 20 -1.94 1.64 -7.82
N MET A 21 -1.60 2.34 -8.92
CA MET A 21 -0.71 1.80 -9.95
C MET A 21 0.69 1.45 -9.41
N GLY A 22 1.25 2.22 -8.47
CA GLY A 22 2.55 1.94 -7.85
C GLY A 22 2.52 0.68 -6.99
N LEU A 23 1.38 0.39 -6.35
CA LEU A 23 1.16 -0.83 -5.59
C LEU A 23 0.99 -2.05 -6.50
N LEU A 24 0.28 -1.92 -7.62
CA LEU A 24 0.11 -2.99 -8.61
C LEU A 24 1.41 -3.31 -9.36
N MET A 25 2.24 -2.29 -9.63
CA MET A 25 3.56 -2.44 -10.27
C MET A 25 4.55 -3.27 -9.43
N LEU A 26 4.34 -3.39 -8.12
CA LEU A 26 5.20 -4.19 -7.25
C LEU A 26 5.07 -5.70 -7.48
N THR A 27 4.13 -6.16 -8.31
CA THR A 27 3.89 -7.58 -8.62
C THR A 27 4.06 -8.42 -7.35
N ALA A 28 3.13 -8.27 -6.40
CA ALA A 28 3.15 -9.01 -5.14
C ALA A 28 2.31 -10.28 -5.31
N PRO A 29 2.87 -11.39 -5.84
CA PRO A 29 2.13 -12.64 -5.90
C PRO A 29 1.69 -13.05 -4.49
N ARG A 30 0.61 -13.82 -4.40
CA ARG A 30 0.11 -14.38 -3.13
C ARG A 30 1.26 -15.04 -2.37
N GLY A 31 1.45 -14.64 -1.11
CA GLY A 31 2.57 -15.07 -0.27
C GLY A 31 3.74 -14.09 -0.21
N SER A 32 3.71 -13.01 -0.98
CA SER A 32 4.68 -11.91 -0.84
C SER A 32 4.45 -11.13 0.45
N GLN A 33 5.54 -10.61 1.02
CA GLN A 33 5.49 -9.66 2.13
C GLN A 33 5.90 -8.29 1.60
N ILE A 34 5.12 -7.27 1.97
CA ILE A 34 5.44 -5.87 1.71
C ILE A 34 5.49 -5.12 3.04
N ARG A 35 6.33 -4.09 3.10
CA ARG A 35 6.38 -3.17 4.23
C ARG A 35 5.76 -1.85 3.81
N VAL A 36 4.71 -1.44 4.49
CA VAL A 36 4.06 -0.14 4.28
C VAL A 36 4.45 0.79 5.42
N THR A 37 4.95 1.96 5.07
CA THR A 37 5.26 3.04 6.01
C THR A 37 4.43 4.25 5.63
N THR A 38 3.58 4.72 6.54
CA THR A 38 2.80 5.95 6.36
C THR A 38 3.36 7.08 7.20
N SER A 39 3.26 8.31 6.69
CA SER A 39 3.72 9.52 7.38
C SER A 39 2.80 10.71 7.05
N GLY A 40 2.67 11.62 8.02
CA GLY A 40 1.83 12.81 7.91
C GLY A 40 0.61 12.82 8.85
N PRO A 41 -0.20 13.90 8.81
CA PRO A 41 -1.36 14.08 9.68
C PRO A 41 -2.38 12.92 9.64
N GLU A 42 -2.61 12.36 8.45
CA GLU A 42 -3.56 11.26 8.25
C GLU A 42 -2.87 9.89 8.09
N ALA A 43 -1.65 9.73 8.63
CA ALA A 43 -0.86 8.50 8.44
C ALA A 43 -1.59 7.24 8.92
N GLN A 44 -2.32 7.32 10.05
CA GLN A 44 -3.09 6.19 10.57
C GLN A 44 -4.28 5.86 9.68
N ALA A 45 -5.08 6.86 9.30
CA ALA A 45 -6.22 6.66 8.42
C ALA A 45 -5.81 6.10 7.04
N LEU A 46 -4.65 6.55 6.52
CA LEU A 46 -4.07 6.00 5.30
C LEU A 46 -3.60 4.56 5.48
N ALA A 47 -3.02 4.21 6.63
CA ALA A 47 -2.62 2.83 6.93
C ALA A 47 -3.83 1.90 7.00
N ASP A 48 -4.88 2.30 7.72
CA ASP A 48 -6.11 1.51 7.85
C ASP A 48 -6.79 1.30 6.48
N ALA A 49 -6.81 2.33 5.62
CA ALA A 49 -7.33 2.23 4.27
C ALA A 49 -6.50 1.27 3.38
N LEU A 50 -5.17 1.31 3.51
CA LEU A 50 -4.27 0.40 2.79
C LEU A 50 -4.42 -1.05 3.28
N GLU A 51 -4.59 -1.27 4.58
CA GLU A 51 -4.85 -2.60 5.14
C GLU A 51 -6.16 -3.18 4.59
N ALA A 52 -7.23 -2.39 4.58
CA ALA A 52 -8.51 -2.80 4.01
C ALA A 52 -8.40 -3.13 2.51
N LEU A 53 -7.67 -2.29 1.74
CA LEU A 53 -7.45 -2.51 0.32
C LEU A 53 -6.67 -3.80 0.03
N VAL A 54 -5.62 -4.08 0.82
CA VAL A 54 -4.83 -5.32 0.70
C VAL A 54 -5.65 -6.54 1.13
N GLY A 55 -6.44 -6.41 2.18
CA GLY A 55 -7.37 -7.45 2.65
C GLY A 55 -8.43 -7.81 1.61
N ASP A 56 -8.84 -6.84 0.79
CA ASP A 56 -9.78 -7.00 -0.33
C ASP A 56 -9.09 -7.38 -1.66
N TYR A 57 -7.84 -7.85 -1.62
CA TYR A 57 -7.04 -8.20 -2.81
C TYR A 57 -6.99 -7.08 -3.86
N PHE A 58 -6.83 -5.82 -3.43
CA PHE A 58 -6.84 -4.64 -4.31
C PHE A 58 -8.12 -4.46 -5.13
N GLY A 59 -9.25 -4.99 -4.66
CA GLY A 59 -10.53 -4.97 -5.36
C GLY A 59 -10.71 -6.09 -6.38
N GLU A 60 -9.77 -7.05 -6.46
CA GLU A 60 -9.90 -8.28 -7.27
C GLU A 60 -10.58 -9.43 -6.49
N GLY A 61 -10.92 -9.23 -5.21
CA GLY A 61 -11.55 -10.23 -4.34
C GLY A 61 -13.02 -10.57 -4.67
N MET A 62 -13.51 -10.27 -5.87
CA MET A 62 -14.89 -10.54 -6.32
C MET A 62 -14.96 -11.64 -7.39
#